data_AF-A0AAU5QPB6-F1
#
_entry.id   AF-A0AAU5QPB6-F1
#
_cell.length_a   1.000
_cell.length_b   1.000
_cell.length_c   1.000
_cell.angle_alpha   90.00
_cell.angle_beta   90.00
_cell.angle_gamma   90.00
#
_symmetry.space_group_name_H-M   'P 1'
#
loop_
_entity.id
_entity.type
_entity.pdbx_description
1 polymer ?
#
loop_
_entity_poly.entity_id
_entity_poly.type
_entity_poly.pdbx_seq_one_letter_code
_entity_poly.pdbx_strand_id
1 'polypeptide(L)'
;MPQTHPSPTTAPPAPSTELSLEERLAFINTAMSMRLDEAAVAYQVNTAHIDTEPVDLRDVVTGPLDTGPAPLPDPYPTPVAALLQRAHHRLLTNGWCTGALVDEDGARCLYGAIRIEARGDSGLEASAAAVLLDAIRRTFGDTDSVPSFNDAHRTSHVPIRMLRQAASLADARGL
;
A
#
# COMPACT_ATOMS: atom_id res chain seq x y z
N MET A 1 11.23 56.24 81.04
CA MET A 1 11.44 57.05 79.83
C MET A 1 12.32 56.21 78.89
N PRO A 2 11.83 55.77 77.73
CA PRO A 2 12.45 54.69 76.94
C PRO A 2 13.65 55.18 76.11
N GLN A 3 14.68 54.34 76.02
CA GLN A 3 15.81 54.54 75.12
C GLN A 3 15.46 54.08 73.70
N THR A 4 15.55 54.98 72.74
CA THR A 4 15.50 54.67 71.31
C THR A 4 16.88 54.26 70.81
N HIS A 5 17.04 52.98 70.49
CA HIS A 5 18.20 52.49 69.73
C HIS A 5 18.02 52.82 68.23
N PRO A 6 19.06 53.30 67.53
CA PRO A 6 19.01 53.48 66.09
C PRO A 6 19.05 52.12 65.37
N SER A 7 18.14 51.92 64.42
CA SER A 7 18.16 50.76 63.52
C SER A 7 19.36 50.81 62.55
N PRO A 8 20.01 49.67 62.26
CA PRO A 8 21.08 49.63 61.28
C PRO A 8 20.52 49.79 59.87
N THR A 9 21.04 50.76 59.12
CA THR A 9 20.81 50.90 57.68
C THR A 9 21.50 49.75 56.94
N THR A 10 20.71 48.84 56.36
CA THR A 10 21.21 47.81 55.44
C THR A 10 21.67 48.47 54.14
N ALA A 11 22.94 48.30 53.79
CA ALA A 11 23.49 48.75 52.52
C ALA A 11 22.91 47.93 51.34
N PRO A 12 22.65 48.55 50.18
CA PRO A 12 22.18 47.84 49.00
C PRO A 12 23.22 46.80 48.51
N PRO A 13 22.78 45.64 47.98
CA PRO A 13 23.67 44.62 47.45
C PRO A 13 24.48 45.19 46.27
N ALA A 14 25.77 44.86 46.22
CA ALA A 14 26.64 45.24 45.12
C ALA A 14 26.10 44.67 43.78
N PRO A 15 26.23 45.42 42.67
CA PRO A 15 25.84 44.90 41.36
C PRO A 15 26.68 43.67 41.02
N SER A 16 26.05 42.66 40.41
CA SER A 16 26.74 41.48 39.88
C SER A 16 27.84 41.94 38.94
N THR A 17 29.07 41.47 39.15
CA THR A 17 30.20 41.77 38.27
C THR A 17 29.86 41.30 36.86
N GLU A 18 29.63 42.22 35.93
CA GLU A 18 29.46 41.88 34.53
C GLU A 18 30.78 41.30 34.00
N LEU A 19 30.70 40.16 33.32
CA LEU A 19 31.86 39.55 32.66
C LEU A 19 32.43 40.54 31.65
N SER A 20 33.75 40.70 31.69
CA SER A 20 34.49 41.45 30.68
C SER A 20 34.30 40.85 29.28
N LEU A 21 34.59 41.63 28.24
CA LEU A 21 34.45 41.17 26.87
C LEU A 21 35.33 39.93 26.60
N GLU A 22 36.55 39.93 27.12
CA GLU A 22 37.49 38.81 27.02
C GLU A 22 36.93 37.54 27.68
N GLU A 23 36.32 37.67 28.87
CA GLU A 23 35.69 36.54 29.57
C GLU A 23 34.48 35.99 28.80
N ARG A 24 33.67 36.86 28.20
CA ARG A 24 32.53 36.45 27.37
C ARG A 24 32.99 35.73 26.10
N LEU A 25 34.04 36.23 25.46
CA LEU A 25 34.62 35.60 24.27
C LEU A 25 35.25 34.24 24.59
N ALA A 26 35.99 34.14 25.70
CA ALA A 26 36.55 32.88 26.17
C ALA A 26 35.44 31.85 26.45
N PHE A 27 34.37 32.27 27.14
CA PHE A 27 33.23 31.41 27.43
C PHE A 27 32.53 30.90 26.15
N ILE A 28 32.26 31.81 25.21
CA ILE A 28 31.62 31.45 23.93
C ILE A 28 32.52 30.50 23.13
N ASN A 29 33.83 30.76 23.10
CA ASN A 29 34.78 29.91 22.38
C ASN A 29 34.77 28.48 22.96
N THR A 30 34.88 28.34 24.29
CA THR A 30 34.83 27.03 24.95
C THR A 30 33.50 26.31 24.69
N ALA A 31 32.37 27.02 24.79
CA ALA A 31 31.06 26.44 24.53
C ALA A 31 30.92 25.96 23.07
N MET A 32 31.41 26.74 22.11
CA MET A 32 31.36 26.37 20.70
C MET A 32 32.29 25.19 20.37
N SER A 33 33.50 25.16 20.92
CA SER A 33 34.41 24.00 20.76
C SER A 33 33.74 22.71 21.23
N MET A 34 33.11 22.73 22.42
CA MET A 34 32.43 21.55 22.96
C MET A 34 31.28 21.06 22.07
N ARG A 35 30.49 21.99 21.49
CA ARG A 35 29.40 21.62 20.57
C ARG A 35 29.91 21.05 19.25
N LEU A 36 31.05 21.53 18.76
CA LEU A 36 31.68 20.99 17.56
C LEU A 36 32.26 19.60 17.81
N ASP A 37 32.85 19.35 18.97
CA ASP A 37 33.34 18.02 19.36
C ASP A 37 32.19 17.00 19.46
N GLU A 38 31.07 17.39 20.09
CA GLU A 38 29.86 16.55 20.15
C GLU A 38 29.30 16.24 18.75
N ALA A 39 29.20 17.25 17.90
CA ALA A 39 28.72 17.09 16.52
C ALA A 39 29.65 16.19 15.69
N ALA A 40 30.97 16.28 15.89
CA ALA A 40 31.94 15.43 15.21
C ALA A 40 31.76 13.96 15.59
N VAL A 41 31.52 13.66 16.86
CA VAL A 41 31.22 12.28 17.31
C VAL A 41 29.91 11.78 16.69
N ALA A 42 28.84 12.58 16.74
CA ALA A 42 27.56 12.21 16.15
C ALA A 42 27.67 11.94 14.65
N TYR A 43 28.44 12.77 13.93
CA TYR A 43 28.72 12.57 12.51
C TYR A 43 29.45 11.25 12.28
N GLN A 44 30.56 10.99 12.99
CA GLN A 44 31.33 9.75 12.85
C GLN A 44 30.48 8.50 13.09
N VAL A 45 29.61 8.53 14.10
CA VAL A 45 28.69 7.41 14.39
C VAL A 45 27.65 7.25 13.28
N ASN A 46 26.99 8.33 12.87
CA ASN A 46 25.93 8.28 11.86
C ASN A 46 26.43 7.94 10.46
N THR A 47 27.68 8.28 10.14
CA THR A 47 28.32 7.95 8.87
C THR A 47 29.25 6.76 8.96
N ALA A 48 29.27 6.04 10.09
CA ALA A 48 30.08 4.84 10.23
C ALA A 48 29.56 3.80 9.23
N HIS A 49 30.35 3.55 8.19
CA HIS A 49 30.09 2.44 7.31
C HIS A 49 30.55 1.15 8.00
N ILE A 50 29.61 0.26 8.28
CA ILE A 50 29.90 -1.09 8.74
C ILE A 50 30.06 -1.94 7.49
N ASP A 51 31.27 -2.46 7.28
CA ASP A 51 31.56 -3.39 6.19
C ASP A 51 30.93 -4.75 6.54
N THR A 52 29.66 -4.91 6.17
CA THR A 52 28.92 -6.17 6.28
C THR A 52 28.72 -6.75 4.89
N GLU A 53 28.97 -8.05 4.74
CA GLU A 53 28.61 -8.76 3.52
C GLU A 53 27.10 -8.58 3.23
N PRO A 54 26.71 -8.22 2.00
CA PRO A 54 25.30 -8.14 1.63
C PRO A 54 24.60 -9.46 1.88
N VAL A 55 23.47 -9.42 2.60
CA VAL A 55 22.65 -10.61 2.84
C VAL A 55 22.11 -11.11 1.50
N ASP A 56 22.49 -12.33 1.11
CA ASP A 56 21.84 -13.01 -0.01
C ASP A 56 20.43 -13.43 0.43
N LEU A 57 19.42 -12.75 -0.11
CA LEU A 57 18.02 -13.01 0.20
C LEU A 57 17.58 -14.44 -0.18
N ARG A 58 18.33 -15.12 -1.06
CA ARG A 58 18.09 -16.53 -1.41
C ARG A 58 18.39 -17.48 -0.26
N ASP A 59 19.33 -17.12 0.61
CA ASP A 59 19.70 -17.93 1.78
C ASP A 59 18.74 -17.71 2.96
N VAL A 60 17.98 -16.61 2.95
CA VAL A 60 16.97 -16.27 3.97
C VAL A 60 15.61 -16.88 3.65
N VAL A 61 15.25 -16.97 2.37
CA VAL A 61 13.97 -17.53 1.93
C VAL A 61 14.10 -19.04 1.73
N THR A 62 13.91 -19.79 2.81
CA THR A 62 13.97 -21.27 2.81
C THR A 62 12.62 -21.96 2.60
N GLY A 63 11.54 -21.21 2.33
CA GLY A 63 10.18 -21.73 2.19
C GLY A 63 9.60 -21.52 0.79
N PRO A 64 8.62 -22.36 0.36
CA PRO A 64 7.83 -22.08 -0.82
C PRO A 64 7.13 -20.72 -0.66
N LEU A 65 7.38 -19.78 -1.57
CA LEU A 65 6.62 -18.54 -1.67
C LEU A 65 5.24 -18.83 -2.26
N ASP A 66 4.39 -19.50 -1.49
CA ASP A 66 2.97 -19.55 -1.80
C ASP A 66 2.33 -18.23 -1.34
N THR A 67 2.68 -17.15 -2.05
CA THR A 67 2.15 -15.79 -1.86
C THR A 67 1.17 -15.46 -2.97
N GLY A 68 0.37 -16.44 -3.37
CA GLY A 68 -0.90 -16.12 -4.01
C GLY A 68 -1.64 -15.12 -3.10
N PRO A 69 -2.24 -14.05 -3.65
CA PRO A 69 -2.92 -13.04 -2.84
C PRO A 69 -3.86 -13.74 -1.85
N ALA A 70 -3.77 -13.33 -0.58
CA ALA A 70 -4.67 -13.83 0.46
C ALA A 70 -6.11 -13.74 -0.08
N PRO A 71 -6.94 -14.78 0.05
CA PRO A 71 -8.30 -14.74 -0.44
C PRO A 71 -8.98 -13.51 0.16
N LEU A 72 -9.43 -12.59 -0.69
CA LEU A 72 -10.29 -11.51 -0.24
C LEU A 72 -11.49 -12.15 0.46
N PRO A 73 -11.98 -11.58 1.58
CA PRO A 73 -13.24 -12.03 2.15
C PRO A 73 -14.29 -11.97 1.04
N ASP A 74 -14.85 -13.12 0.70
CA ASP A 74 -15.75 -13.24 -0.44
C ASP A 74 -17.02 -12.46 -0.10
N PRO A 75 -17.28 -11.31 -0.74
CA PRO A 75 -18.44 -10.49 -0.39
C PRO A 75 -19.75 -11.17 -0.81
N TYR A 76 -19.67 -12.22 -1.63
CA TYR A 76 -20.81 -12.95 -2.14
C TYR A 76 -20.81 -14.39 -1.59
N PRO A 77 -21.88 -14.81 -0.87
CA PRO A 77 -21.99 -16.16 -0.35
C PRO A 77 -22.26 -17.20 -1.44
N THR A 78 -22.63 -16.78 -2.65
CA THR A 78 -23.07 -17.67 -3.72
C THR A 78 -21.92 -18.00 -4.71
N PRO A 79 -21.75 -19.27 -5.13
CA PRO A 79 -20.56 -19.71 -5.87
C PRO A 79 -20.29 -18.97 -7.19
N VAL A 80 -21.32 -18.68 -7.99
CA VAL A 80 -21.15 -17.99 -9.28
C VAL A 80 -20.76 -16.53 -9.07
N ALA A 81 -21.43 -15.84 -8.13
CA ALA A 81 -21.10 -14.46 -7.78
C ALA A 81 -19.66 -14.33 -7.25
N ALA A 82 -19.27 -15.24 -6.36
CA ALA A 82 -17.92 -15.37 -5.82
C ALA A 82 -16.88 -15.54 -6.94
N LEU A 83 -17.13 -16.45 -7.90
CA LEU A 83 -16.23 -16.64 -9.04
C LEU A 83 -16.09 -15.36 -9.87
N LEU A 84 -17.21 -14.74 -10.24
CA LEU A 84 -17.22 -13.52 -11.06
C LEU A 84 -16.47 -12.37 -10.38
N GLN A 85 -16.57 -12.27 -9.05
CA GLN A 85 -15.83 -11.29 -8.25
C GLN A 85 -14.31 -11.56 -8.26
N ARG A 86 -13.88 -12.82 -8.13
CA ARG A 86 -12.46 -13.18 -8.25
C ARG A 86 -11.93 -12.93 -9.66
N ALA A 87 -12.71 -13.25 -10.69
CA ALA A 87 -12.34 -12.97 -12.08
C ALA A 87 -12.20 -11.46 -12.32
N HIS A 88 -13.13 -10.65 -11.79
CA HIS A 88 -13.05 -9.19 -11.81
C HIS A 88 -11.76 -8.69 -11.15
N HIS A 89 -11.46 -9.19 -9.94
CA HIS A 89 -10.25 -8.81 -9.22
C HIS A 89 -8.97 -9.18 -9.98
N ARG A 90 -8.90 -10.41 -10.52
CA ARG A 90 -7.76 -10.86 -11.33
C ARG A 90 -7.47 -9.95 -12.51
N LEU A 91 -8.49 -9.48 -13.22
CA LEU A 91 -8.28 -8.59 -14.37
C LEU A 91 -7.81 -7.18 -13.95
N LEU A 92 -8.19 -6.72 -12.76
CA LEU A 92 -7.68 -5.47 -12.21
C LEU A 92 -6.22 -5.58 -11.78
N THR A 93 -5.80 -6.73 -11.25
CA THR A 93 -4.44 -6.90 -10.71
C THR A 93 -3.45 -7.40 -11.76
N ASN A 94 -3.87 -8.30 -12.64
CA ASN A 94 -2.98 -9.04 -13.55
C ASN A 94 -3.16 -8.62 -15.01
N GLY A 95 -4.01 -7.62 -15.27
CA GLY A 95 -4.23 -7.09 -16.61
C GLY A 95 -5.32 -7.83 -17.40
N TRP A 96 -5.73 -7.16 -18.47
CA TRP A 96 -6.76 -7.60 -19.39
C TRP A 96 -6.24 -7.55 -20.83
N CYS A 97 -6.61 -8.54 -21.65
CA CYS A 97 -6.23 -8.62 -23.05
C CYS A 97 -7.42 -8.92 -23.98
N THR A 98 -7.21 -8.67 -25.28
CA THR A 98 -8.17 -8.91 -26.37
C THR A 98 -7.57 -9.87 -27.40
N GLY A 99 -8.40 -10.66 -28.07
CA GLY A 99 -7.99 -11.56 -29.16
C GLY A 99 -7.26 -12.83 -28.72
N ALA A 100 -7.02 -13.01 -27.42
CA ALA A 100 -6.39 -14.18 -26.83
C ALA A 100 -7.01 -14.53 -25.47
N LEU A 101 -6.88 -15.79 -25.03
CA LEU A 101 -7.27 -16.20 -23.67
C LEU A 101 -6.29 -15.67 -22.62
N VAL A 102 -5.01 -15.64 -22.97
CA VAL A 102 -3.88 -15.14 -22.22
C VAL A 102 -2.91 -14.54 -23.22
N ASP A 103 -2.35 -13.36 -22.97
CA ASP A 103 -1.28 -12.79 -23.80
C ASP A 103 0.12 -13.15 -23.28
N GLU A 104 1.16 -12.66 -23.97
CA GLU A 104 2.57 -12.91 -23.62
C GLU A 104 2.95 -12.38 -22.23
N ASP A 105 2.27 -11.33 -21.76
CA ASP A 105 2.49 -10.70 -20.44
C ASP A 105 1.66 -11.38 -19.33
N GLY A 106 0.83 -12.36 -19.68
CA GLY A 106 -0.02 -13.12 -18.75
C GLY A 106 -1.37 -12.48 -18.44
N ALA A 107 -1.72 -11.36 -19.09
CA ALA A 107 -3.03 -10.74 -18.99
C ALA A 107 -4.09 -11.60 -19.69
N ARG A 108 -5.36 -11.50 -19.26
CA ARG A 108 -6.42 -12.43 -19.68
C ARG A 108 -7.63 -11.72 -20.25
N CYS A 109 -8.34 -12.36 -21.16
CA CYS A 109 -9.67 -11.91 -21.55
C CYS A 109 -10.73 -12.27 -20.48
N LEU A 110 -11.96 -11.76 -20.64
CA LEU A 110 -13.07 -12.06 -19.73
C LEU A 110 -13.27 -13.56 -19.50
N TYR A 111 -13.31 -14.33 -20.58
CA TYR A 111 -13.54 -15.78 -20.51
C TYR A 111 -12.31 -16.51 -19.93
N GLY A 112 -11.10 -16.07 -20.28
CA GLY A 112 -9.85 -16.59 -19.72
C GLY A 112 -9.75 -16.39 -18.20
N ALA A 113 -10.27 -15.27 -17.68
CA ALA A 113 -10.35 -15.00 -16.24
C ALA A 113 -11.39 -15.87 -15.53
N ILE A 114 -12.56 -16.09 -16.14
CA ILE A 114 -13.57 -17.02 -15.60
C ILE A 114 -13.01 -18.44 -15.53
N ARG A 115 -12.41 -18.93 -16.61
CA ARG A 115 -11.87 -20.29 -16.70
C ARG A 115 -10.81 -20.58 -15.64
N ILE A 116 -9.86 -19.65 -15.42
CA ILE A 116 -8.83 -19.86 -14.40
C ILE A 116 -9.41 -19.82 -12.98
N GLU A 117 -10.41 -18.98 -12.72
CA GLU A 117 -11.06 -18.88 -11.40
C GLU A 117 -12.08 -19.99 -11.13
N ALA A 118 -12.55 -20.68 -12.17
CA ALA A 118 -13.38 -21.89 -12.07
C ALA A 118 -12.59 -23.12 -11.63
N ARG A 119 -11.25 -23.10 -11.73
CA ARG A 119 -10.34 -24.16 -11.25
C ARG A 119 -10.68 -25.56 -11.80
N GLY A 120 -11.19 -25.62 -13.03
CA GLY A 120 -11.57 -26.87 -13.71
C GLY A 120 -13.02 -27.31 -13.49
N ASP A 121 -13.81 -26.59 -12.69
CA ASP A 121 -15.26 -26.80 -12.59
C ASP A 121 -15.97 -26.24 -13.83
N SER A 122 -16.25 -27.11 -14.79
CA SER A 122 -16.90 -26.75 -16.06
C SER A 122 -18.35 -26.28 -15.89
N GLY A 123 -19.06 -26.77 -14.86
CA GLY A 123 -20.43 -26.34 -14.57
C GLY A 123 -20.46 -24.92 -14.02
N LEU A 124 -19.52 -24.61 -13.12
CA LEU A 124 -19.36 -23.27 -12.56
C LEU A 124 -18.85 -22.28 -13.61
N GLU A 125 -17.90 -22.68 -14.46
CA GLU A 125 -17.42 -21.90 -15.60
C GLU A 125 -18.57 -21.52 -16.55
N ALA A 126 -19.38 -22.51 -16.95
CA ALA A 126 -20.51 -22.30 -17.86
C ALA A 126 -21.58 -21.39 -17.24
N SER A 127 -21.89 -21.59 -15.95
CA SER A 127 -22.87 -20.79 -15.22
C SER A 127 -22.43 -19.33 -15.11
N ALA A 128 -21.16 -19.10 -14.77
CA ALA A 128 -20.58 -17.75 -14.70
C ALA A 128 -20.56 -17.06 -16.07
N ALA A 129 -20.16 -17.77 -17.14
CA ALA A 129 -20.17 -17.24 -18.49
C ALA A 129 -21.59 -16.88 -18.97
N ALA A 130 -22.59 -17.68 -18.62
CA ALA A 130 -24.00 -17.42 -18.93
C ALA A 130 -24.53 -16.17 -18.22
N VAL A 131 -24.25 -16.02 -16.91
CA VAL A 131 -24.66 -14.83 -16.16
C VAL A 131 -23.96 -13.56 -16.67
N LEU A 132 -22.67 -13.66 -17.02
CA LEU A 132 -21.95 -12.54 -17.62
C LEU A 132 -22.56 -12.13 -18.96
N LEU A 133 -22.89 -13.08 -19.83
CA LEU A 133 -23.53 -12.80 -21.11
C LEU A 133 -24.91 -12.14 -20.93
N ASP A 134 -25.70 -12.59 -19.96
CA ASP A 134 -26.99 -11.96 -19.62
C ASP A 134 -26.78 -10.52 -19.11
N ALA A 135 -25.81 -10.27 -18.24
CA ALA A 135 -25.48 -8.92 -17.78
C ALA A 135 -25.05 -7.99 -18.94
N ILE A 136 -24.24 -8.51 -19.86
CA ILE A 136 -23.82 -7.79 -21.08
C ILE A 136 -25.05 -7.45 -21.93
N ARG A 137 -25.91 -8.43 -22.22
CA ARG A 137 -27.09 -8.23 -23.06
C ARG A 137 -28.08 -7.23 -22.47
N ARG A 138 -28.24 -7.23 -21.15
CA ARG A 138 -29.05 -6.22 -20.43
C ARG A 138 -28.54 -4.79 -20.59
N THR A 139 -27.23 -4.63 -20.78
CA THR A 139 -26.58 -3.31 -20.83
C THR A 139 -26.38 -2.81 -22.27
N PHE A 140 -26.01 -3.71 -23.18
CA PHE A 140 -25.57 -3.36 -24.55
C PHE A 140 -26.50 -3.88 -25.65
N GLY A 141 -27.51 -4.68 -25.32
CA GLY A 141 -28.42 -5.28 -26.29
C GLY A 141 -27.87 -6.57 -26.88
N ASP A 142 -28.10 -6.80 -28.17
CA ASP A 142 -27.75 -8.09 -28.78
C ASP A 142 -26.23 -8.29 -28.80
N THR A 143 -25.80 -9.46 -28.33
CA THR A 143 -24.39 -9.81 -28.20
C THR A 143 -24.29 -11.33 -28.25
N ASP A 144 -23.50 -11.84 -29.18
CA ASP A 144 -23.46 -13.28 -29.46
C ASP A 144 -22.76 -14.07 -28.35
N SER A 145 -21.68 -13.54 -27.80
CA SER A 145 -20.82 -14.28 -26.86
C SER A 145 -19.98 -13.36 -25.98
N VAL A 146 -19.47 -13.89 -24.86
CA VAL A 146 -18.50 -13.19 -24.00
C VAL A 146 -17.18 -12.88 -24.75
N PRO A 147 -16.58 -13.81 -25.53
CA PRO A 147 -15.39 -13.48 -26.33
C PRO A 147 -15.63 -12.37 -27.36
N SER A 148 -16.74 -12.40 -28.11
CA SER A 148 -17.01 -11.35 -29.10
C SER A 148 -17.23 -9.99 -28.45
N PHE A 149 -17.88 -9.94 -27.28
CA PHE A 149 -17.97 -8.71 -26.48
C PHE A 149 -16.60 -8.24 -26.02
N ASN A 150 -15.76 -9.13 -25.48
CA ASN A 150 -14.41 -8.82 -25.03
C ASN A 150 -13.61 -8.14 -26.14
N ASP A 151 -13.60 -8.76 -27.32
CA ASP A 151 -12.74 -8.36 -28.43
C ASP A 151 -13.25 -7.12 -29.17
N ALA A 152 -14.51 -6.72 -28.95
CA ALA A 152 -15.07 -5.48 -29.48
C ALA A 152 -14.54 -4.21 -28.78
N HIS A 153 -13.88 -4.34 -27.63
CA HIS A 153 -13.38 -3.22 -26.86
C HIS A 153 -11.87 -3.02 -27.02
N ARG A 154 -11.42 -1.76 -27.06
CA ARG A 154 -9.98 -1.40 -27.08
C ARG A 154 -9.38 -1.17 -25.69
N THR A 155 -10.22 -1.05 -24.67
CA THR A 155 -9.80 -0.72 -23.30
C THR A 155 -10.54 -1.60 -22.31
N SER A 156 -9.86 -1.96 -21.22
CA SER A 156 -10.36 -2.91 -20.22
C SER A 156 -11.55 -2.43 -19.38
N HIS A 157 -11.77 -1.11 -19.29
CA HIS A 157 -12.73 -0.53 -18.35
C HIS A 157 -14.16 -1.08 -18.51
N VAL A 158 -14.67 -1.13 -19.74
CA VAL A 158 -16.04 -1.62 -20.00
C VAL A 158 -16.14 -3.13 -19.77
N PRO A 159 -15.28 -3.98 -20.36
CA PRO A 159 -15.26 -5.42 -20.06
C PRO A 159 -15.18 -5.75 -18.58
N ILE A 160 -14.21 -5.18 -17.84
CA ILE A 160 -14.01 -5.48 -16.43
C ILE A 160 -15.23 -5.08 -15.61
N ARG A 161 -15.83 -3.91 -15.88
CA ARG A 161 -17.05 -3.46 -15.18
C ARG A 161 -18.19 -4.46 -15.30
N MET A 162 -18.31 -5.17 -16.43
CA MET A 162 -19.37 -6.16 -16.62
C MET A 162 -19.27 -7.36 -15.70
N LEU A 163 -18.05 -7.78 -15.30
CA LEU A 163 -17.88 -8.86 -14.31
C LEU A 163 -18.45 -8.47 -12.95
N ARG A 164 -18.27 -7.21 -12.53
CA ARG A 164 -18.83 -6.72 -11.26
C ARG A 164 -20.36 -6.71 -11.30
N GLN A 165 -20.94 -6.24 -12.40
CA GLN A 165 -22.40 -6.24 -12.60
C GLN A 165 -22.95 -7.67 -12.64
N ALA A 166 -22.24 -8.59 -13.31
CA ALA A 166 -22.60 -10.00 -13.34
C ALA A 166 -22.52 -10.65 -11.96
N ALA A 167 -21.52 -10.32 -11.15
CA ALA A 167 -21.40 -10.81 -9.78
C ALA A 167 -22.61 -10.37 -8.93
N SER A 168 -22.97 -9.09 -8.96
CA SER A 168 -24.16 -8.59 -8.26
C SER A 168 -25.47 -9.21 -8.79
N LEU A 169 -25.55 -9.51 -10.09
CA LEU A 169 -26.70 -10.20 -10.68
C LEU A 169 -26.79 -11.67 -10.25
N ALA A 170 -25.67 -12.38 -10.16
CA ALA A 170 -25.62 -13.76 -9.67
C ALA A 170 -26.03 -13.84 -8.20
N ASP A 171 -25.52 -12.93 -7.37
CA ASP A 171 -25.85 -12.86 -5.94
C ASP A 171 -27.34 -12.60 -5.71
N ALA A 172 -27.91 -11.63 -6.44
CA ALA A 172 -29.34 -11.33 -6.40
C ALA A 172 -30.23 -12.53 -6.83
N ARG A 173 -29.66 -13.53 -7.51
CA ARG A 173 -30.33 -14.76 -7.93
C ARG A 173 -30.03 -15.97 -7.05
N GLY A 174 -29.13 -15.85 -6.08
CA GLY A 174 -28.71 -16.98 -5.25
C GLY A 174 -27.76 -17.96 -5.95
N LEU A 175 -27.00 -17.52 -6.97
CA LEU A 175 -26.17 -18.37 -7.84
C LEU A 175 -24.67 -18.32 -7.50
#